data_AF-A0A832ZUH7-F1
#
_entry.id   AF-A0A832ZUH7-F1
#
_cell.length_a   1.000
_cell.length_b   1.000
_cell.length_c   1.000
_cell.angle_alpha   90.00
_cell.angle_beta   90.00
_cell.angle_gamma   90.00
#
_symmetry.space_group_name_H-M   'P 1'
#
loop_
_entity.id
_entity.type
_entity.pdbx_description
1 polymer ?
#
loop_
_entity_poly.entity_id
_entity_poly.type
_entity_poly.pdbx_seq_one_letter_code
_entity_poly.pdbx_strand_id
1 'polypeptide(L)'
;MQLRRLWKQHPSTYTGGYPEMNKQQHNRAFTAYRCRNCGRLSYPRHERCPSCKHMELEEFEIKKEGILLAYTKVYVTPAGVEDKPLILGIVDLGEGVRALGQILADEPRIGMKLKPAWGVLRRVAGKEYSGFRFVPV
;
A
#
# COMPACT_ATOMS: atom_id res chain seq x y z
N MET A 1 -28.95 -28.97 -25.01
CA MET A 1 -29.34 -27.54 -25.06
C MET A 1 -30.41 -27.35 -23.97
N GLN A 2 -30.24 -26.71 -22.81
CA GLN A 2 -29.22 -25.82 -22.23
C GLN A 2 -29.03 -26.17 -20.74
N LEU A 3 -27.78 -26.24 -20.29
CA LEU A 3 -27.39 -26.41 -18.88
C LEU A 3 -27.72 -25.13 -18.09
N ARG A 4 -28.72 -25.18 -17.20
CA ARG A 4 -28.89 -24.17 -16.16
C ARG A 4 -27.85 -24.41 -15.06
N ARG A 5 -26.67 -23.78 -15.20
CA ARG A 5 -25.68 -23.71 -14.13
C ARG A 5 -26.23 -22.86 -12.99
N LEU A 6 -26.51 -23.52 -11.88
CA LEU A 6 -26.82 -22.96 -10.57
C LEU A 6 -25.63 -22.12 -10.08
N TRP A 7 -25.70 -20.79 -10.21
CA TRP A 7 -24.86 -19.90 -9.41
C TRP A 7 -25.57 -19.67 -8.08
N LYS A 8 -25.45 -20.65 -7.17
CA LYS A 8 -25.74 -20.39 -5.76
C LYS A 8 -24.72 -19.35 -5.30
N GLN A 9 -25.22 -18.17 -4.97
CA GLN A 9 -24.46 -17.14 -4.29
C GLN A 9 -23.95 -17.75 -2.99
N HIS A 10 -22.68 -18.13 -2.95
CA HIS A 10 -22.02 -18.46 -1.69
C HIS A 10 -21.78 -17.13 -0.98
N PRO A 11 -22.37 -16.90 0.20
CA PRO A 11 -22.02 -15.73 0.99
C PRO A 11 -20.53 -15.81 1.30
N SER A 12 -19.78 -14.81 0.84
CA SER A 12 -18.39 -14.61 1.24
C SER A 12 -18.35 -14.48 2.76
N THR A 13 -17.97 -15.55 3.45
CA THR A 13 -17.71 -15.57 4.90
C THR A 13 -16.36 -14.91 5.25
N TYR A 14 -15.85 -14.01 4.42
CA TYR A 14 -14.67 -13.21 4.74
C TYR A 14 -15.02 -12.19 5.84
N THR A 15 -15.03 -12.67 7.07
CA THR A 15 -15.06 -11.88 8.32
C THR A 15 -13.65 -11.38 8.70
N GLY A 16 -12.75 -11.27 7.71
CA GLY A 16 -11.45 -10.62 7.88
C GLY A 16 -11.62 -9.12 7.97
N GLY A 17 -12.11 -8.63 9.12
CA GLY A 17 -11.98 -7.23 9.47
C GLY A 17 -10.49 -6.89 9.53
N TYR A 18 -10.05 -5.91 8.75
CA TYR A 18 -8.77 -5.27 9.04
C TYR A 18 -8.85 -4.78 10.50
N PRO A 19 -7.88 -5.11 11.37
CA PRO A 19 -7.90 -4.62 12.74
C PRO A 19 -8.09 -3.11 12.71
N GLU A 20 -8.96 -2.59 13.57
CA GLU A 20 -9.23 -1.16 13.65
C GLU A 20 -7.94 -0.44 14.05
N MET A 21 -7.18 -0.01 13.04
CA MET A 21 -5.95 0.75 13.21
C MET A 21 -6.34 2.10 13.81
N ASN A 22 -5.91 2.32 15.06
CA ASN A 22 -6.22 3.47 15.89
C ASN A 22 -6.19 4.81 15.10
N LYS A 23 -7.26 5.60 15.24
CA LYS A 23 -7.62 6.77 14.40
C LYS A 23 -6.80 8.04 14.64
N GLN A 24 -5.78 8.00 15.49
CA GLN A 24 -5.02 9.20 15.88
C GLN A 24 -3.52 8.95 15.71
N GLN A 25 -2.95 9.30 14.55
CA GLN A 25 -1.51 9.56 14.45
C GLN A 25 -1.20 10.34 13.16
N HIS A 26 -0.94 11.64 13.28
CA HIS A 26 -0.65 12.54 12.15
C HIS A 26 0.81 12.48 11.66
N ASN A 27 1.63 11.55 12.18
CA ASN A 27 3.00 11.34 11.72
C ASN A 27 3.41 9.87 11.91
N ARG A 28 3.08 9.01 10.92
CA ARG A 28 3.50 7.60 10.92
C ARG A 28 4.76 7.45 10.08
N ALA A 29 5.81 6.89 10.68
CA ALA A 29 7.02 6.51 9.95
C ALA A 29 6.73 5.37 8.96
N PHE A 30 7.38 5.39 7.79
CA PHE A 30 7.26 4.30 6.82
C PHE A 30 8.17 3.14 7.25
N THR A 31 7.58 2.13 7.89
CA THR A 31 8.32 1.01 8.49
C THR A 31 8.34 -0.20 7.55
N ALA A 32 9.55 -0.66 7.23
CA ALA A 32 9.82 -1.99 6.67
C ALA A 32 10.22 -2.96 7.79
N TYR A 33 10.45 -4.22 7.44
CA TYR A 33 10.79 -5.27 8.41
C TYR A 33 12.04 -6.01 7.99
N ARG A 34 13.04 -6.04 8.88
CA ARG A 34 14.32 -6.72 8.68
C ARG A 34 14.29 -8.10 9.33
N CYS A 35 14.68 -9.12 8.57
CA CYS A 35 14.88 -10.44 9.15
C CYS A 35 16.18 -10.48 9.96
N ARG A 36 16.10 -10.90 11.23
CA ARG A 36 17.28 -11.03 12.11
C ARG A 36 18.26 -12.10 11.67
N ASN A 37 17.81 -13.11 10.94
CA ASN A 37 18.65 -14.21 10.48
C ASN A 37 19.40 -13.90 9.17
N CYS A 38 18.73 -13.34 8.16
CA CYS A 38 19.33 -13.14 6.83
C CYS A 38 19.48 -11.67 6.41
N GLY A 39 19.09 -10.72 7.26
CA GLY A 39 19.20 -9.28 6.99
C GLY A 39 18.23 -8.73 5.94
N ARG A 40 17.48 -9.57 5.22
CA ARG A 40 16.55 -9.12 4.17
C ARG A 40 15.50 -8.17 4.73
N LEU A 41 15.34 -7.02 4.06
CA LEU A 41 14.22 -6.11 4.27
C LEU A 41 13.01 -6.53 3.43
N SER A 42 11.83 -6.41 4.03
CA SER A 42 10.56 -6.62 3.35
C SER A 42 9.51 -5.62 3.79
N TYR A 43 8.69 -5.22 2.83
CA TYR A 43 7.46 -4.49 3.04
C TYR A 43 6.37 -5.13 2.16
N PRO A 44 5.15 -5.35 2.66
CA PRO A 44 4.68 -5.09 4.03
C PRO A 44 5.24 -6.12 5.05
N ARG A 45 4.74 -6.06 6.30
CA ARG A 45 5.07 -7.08 7.31
C ARG A 45 4.61 -8.46 6.85
N HIS A 46 5.48 -9.45 7.00
CA HIS A 46 5.12 -10.86 6.88
C HIS A 46 5.26 -11.56 8.24
N GLU A 47 4.57 -12.67 8.45
CA GLU A 47 4.76 -13.50 9.65
C GLU A 47 6.09 -14.25 9.64
N ARG A 48 6.61 -14.53 8.43
CA ARG A 48 7.88 -15.22 8.19
C ARG A 48 8.66 -14.48 7.11
N CYS A 49 9.98 -14.46 7.23
CA CYS A 49 10.83 -13.86 6.21
C CYS A 49 10.54 -14.50 4.83
N PRO A 50 10.25 -13.70 3.79
CA PRO A 50 9.95 -14.25 2.46
C PRO A 50 11.15 -15.02 1.87
N SER A 51 12.38 -14.68 2.26
CA SER A 51 13.63 -15.33 1.83
C SER A 51 13.91 -16.65 2.56
N CYS A 52 14.10 -16.59 3.88
CA CYS A 52 14.63 -17.73 4.66
C CYS A 52 13.63 -18.36 5.62
N LYS A 53 12.37 -17.88 5.64
CA LYS A 53 11.26 -18.36 6.48
C LYS A 53 11.43 -18.20 7.99
N HIS A 54 12.52 -17.60 8.47
CA HIS A 54 12.71 -17.26 9.88
C HIS A 54 11.60 -16.32 10.38
N MET A 55 11.21 -16.45 11.65
CA MET A 55 10.05 -15.77 12.23
C MET A 55 10.39 -14.43 12.90
N GLU A 56 11.63 -14.24 13.31
CA GLU A 56 12.03 -12.98 13.96
C GLU A 56 12.33 -11.91 12.92
N LEU A 57 11.40 -10.95 12.84
CA LEU A 57 11.52 -9.74 12.07
C LEU A 57 11.49 -8.54 13.02
N GLU A 58 12.40 -7.60 12.81
CA GLU A 58 12.44 -6.33 13.54
C GLU A 58 12.02 -5.16 12.64
N GLU A 59 11.48 -4.11 13.26
CA GLU A 59 11.10 -2.90 12.55
C GLU A 59 12.33 -2.16 12.03
N PHE A 60 12.23 -1.66 10.81
CA PHE A 60 13.27 -0.88 10.16
C PHE A 60 12.63 0.35 9.52
N GLU A 61 12.92 1.52 10.05
CA GLU A 61 12.41 2.78 9.53
C GLU A 61 13.10 3.15 8.21
N ILE A 62 12.29 3.38 7.18
CA ILE A 62 12.77 3.90 5.90
C ILE A 62 12.81 5.44 5.99
N LYS A 63 14.03 5.99 6.03
CA LYS A 63 14.27 7.44 6.08
C LYS A 63 14.63 8.07 4.72
N LYS A 64 14.83 7.23 3.70
CA LYS A 64 15.23 7.67 2.36
C LYS A 64 14.02 8.13 1.55
N GLU A 65 14.25 9.11 0.66
CA GLU A 65 13.35 9.39 -0.45
C GLU A 65 13.24 8.17 -1.36
N GLY A 66 12.08 7.98 -1.96
CA GLY A 66 11.84 6.95 -2.96
C GLY A 66 11.89 7.47 -4.39
N ILE A 67 12.00 6.55 -5.35
CA ILE A 67 12.03 6.82 -6.78
C ILE A 67 10.81 6.16 -7.44
N LEU A 68 10.04 6.92 -8.23
CA LEU A 68 8.92 6.37 -8.98
C LEU A 68 9.41 5.46 -10.11
N LEU A 69 9.13 4.16 -10.03
CA LEU A 69 9.56 3.19 -11.05
C LEU A 69 8.55 3.04 -12.19
N ALA A 70 7.26 3.05 -11.85
CA ALA A 70 6.17 2.89 -12.80
C ALA A 70 4.90 3.52 -12.21
N TYR A 71 4.02 4.03 -13.06
CA TYR A 71 2.72 4.55 -12.64
C TYR A 71 1.63 4.29 -13.67
N THR A 72 0.38 4.40 -13.23
CA THR A 72 -0.81 4.39 -14.07
C THR A 72 -1.79 5.46 -13.61
N LYS A 73 -2.60 5.98 -14.55
CA LYS A 73 -3.70 6.91 -14.27
C LYS A 73 -5.03 6.17 -14.41
N VAL A 74 -5.76 6.05 -13.31
CA VAL A 74 -7.09 5.45 -13.28
C VAL A 74 -8.14 6.56 -13.35
N TYR A 75 -8.76 6.71 -14.53
CA TYR A 75 -9.76 7.76 -14.77
C TYR A 75 -11.14 7.41 -14.21
N VAL A 76 -11.49 6.12 -14.23
CA VAL A 76 -12.74 5.62 -13.64
C VAL A 76 -12.42 5.07 -12.25
N THR A 77 -12.48 5.94 -11.25
CA THR A 77 -12.08 5.60 -9.88
C THR A 77 -13.21 4.89 -9.12
N PRO A 78 -12.89 3.95 -8.21
CA PRO A 78 -13.88 3.36 -7.32
C PRO A 78 -14.56 4.41 -6.43
N ALA A 79 -15.75 4.09 -5.94
CA ALA A 79 -16.48 4.95 -5.02
C ALA A 79 -15.63 5.35 -3.80
N GLY A 80 -15.67 6.63 -3.46
CA GLY A 80 -14.98 7.20 -2.32
C GLY A 80 -13.55 7.67 -2.56
N VAL A 81 -12.96 7.43 -3.73
CA VAL A 81 -11.68 8.04 -4.11
C VAL A 81 -11.95 9.43 -4.68
N GLU A 82 -11.46 10.45 -3.97
CA GLU A 82 -11.72 11.86 -4.31
C GLU A 82 -10.76 12.37 -5.40
N ASP A 83 -9.49 11.97 -5.35
CA ASP A 83 -8.48 12.38 -6.32
C ASP A 83 -8.72 11.73 -7.68
N LYS A 84 -8.90 12.57 -8.70
CA LYS A 84 -9.22 12.16 -10.07
C LYS A 84 -8.32 12.89 -11.08
N PRO A 85 -7.60 12.16 -11.96
CA PRO A 85 -7.48 10.71 -11.98
C PRO A 85 -6.75 10.18 -10.73
N LEU A 86 -7.09 8.98 -10.28
CA LEU A 86 -6.31 8.30 -9.25
C LEU A 86 -5.00 7.85 -9.88
N ILE A 87 -3.88 8.37 -9.39
CA ILE A 87 -2.56 7.95 -9.84
C ILE A 87 -2.03 6.90 -8.87
N LEU A 88 -1.75 5.70 -9.39
CA LEU A 88 -1.10 4.63 -8.64
C LEU A 88 0.31 4.43 -9.16
N GLY A 89 1.27 4.23 -8.27
CA GLY A 89 2.66 4.03 -8.65
C GLY A 89 3.40 3.09 -7.74
N ILE A 90 4.42 2.45 -8.32
CA ILE A 90 5.40 1.62 -7.59
C ILE A 90 6.61 2.51 -7.30
N VAL A 91 6.92 2.68 -6.03
CA VAL A 91 8.04 3.50 -5.55
C VAL A 91 9.12 2.58 -5.00
N ASP A 92 10.35 2.75 -5.48
CA ASP A 92 11.54 2.15 -4.89
C ASP A 92 12.01 2.99 -3.71
N LEU A 93 12.02 2.41 -2.52
CA LEU A 93 12.38 3.08 -1.27
C LEU A 93 13.82 2.73 -0.83
N GLY A 94 14.58 2.08 -1.71
CA GLY A 94 15.93 1.62 -1.44
C GLY A 94 15.98 0.30 -0.67
N GLU A 95 17.18 -0.28 -0.59
CA GLU A 95 17.45 -1.53 0.13
C GLU A 95 16.53 -2.71 -0.28
N GLY A 96 16.06 -2.71 -1.54
CA GLY A 96 15.15 -3.72 -2.08
C GLY A 96 13.69 -3.58 -1.64
N VAL A 97 13.34 -2.51 -0.92
CA VAL A 97 11.97 -2.23 -0.47
C VAL A 97 11.24 -1.44 -1.56
N ARG A 98 10.08 -1.96 -1.99
CA ARG A 98 9.20 -1.29 -2.94
C ARG A 98 7.78 -1.26 -2.41
N ALA A 99 7.05 -0.20 -2.73
CA ALA A 99 5.67 -0.02 -2.28
C ALA A 99 4.79 0.50 -3.41
N LEU A 100 3.58 -0.06 -3.50
CA LEU A 100 2.49 0.46 -4.31
C LEU A 100 1.71 1.48 -3.48
N GLY A 101 1.44 2.65 -4.02
CA GLY A 101 0.62 3.65 -3.35
C GLY A 101 0.06 4.71 -4.30
N GLN A 102 -0.75 5.60 -3.74
CA GLN A 102 -1.27 6.74 -4.48
C GLN A 102 -0.17 7.79 -4.65
N ILE A 103 -0.01 8.33 -5.85
CA ILE A 103 0.98 9.39 -6.15
C ILE A 103 0.24 10.74 -6.21
N LEU A 104 0.69 11.71 -5.43
CA LEU A 104 0.11 13.05 -5.37
C LEU A 104 0.95 14.02 -6.18
N ALA A 105 0.91 13.83 -7.50
CA ALA A 105 1.59 14.68 -8.46
C ALA A 105 0.68 14.90 -9.67
N ASP A 106 0.52 16.14 -10.11
CA ASP A 106 -0.28 16.45 -11.30
C ASP A 106 0.34 15.83 -12.56
N GLU A 107 1.67 15.89 -12.65
CA GLU A 107 2.48 15.33 -13.73
C GLU A 107 3.49 14.29 -13.21
N PRO A 108 3.08 13.04 -12.94
CA PRO A 108 4.00 12.00 -12.52
C PRO A 108 4.99 11.66 -13.65
N ARG A 109 6.27 11.47 -13.30
CA ARG A 109 7.33 11.05 -14.23
C ARG A 109 8.14 9.91 -13.63
N ILE A 110 8.43 8.88 -14.42
CA ILE A 110 9.35 7.81 -14.00
C ILE A 110 10.70 8.44 -13.64
N GLY A 111 11.29 7.99 -12.53
CA GLY A 111 12.52 8.53 -11.97
C GLY A 111 12.33 9.73 -11.03
N MET A 112 11.12 10.27 -10.88
CA MET A 112 10.89 11.37 -9.94
C MET A 112 11.06 10.92 -8.49
N LYS A 113 11.57 11.83 -7.66
CA LYS A 113 11.72 11.63 -6.23
C LYS A 113 10.40 11.84 -5.51
N LEU A 114 10.11 10.94 -4.58
CA LEU A 114 8.90 10.95 -3.79
C LEU A 114 9.24 10.68 -2.32
N LYS A 115 8.41 11.14 -1.40
CA LYS A 115 8.46 10.75 0.01
C LYS A 115 7.12 10.17 0.47
N PRO A 116 7.12 9.18 1.38
CA PRO A 116 5.90 8.66 1.96
C PRO A 116 5.22 9.73 2.82
N ALA A 117 3.90 9.82 2.71
CA ALA A 117 3.05 10.70 3.51
C ALA A 117 1.81 9.93 3.96
N TRP A 118 1.44 10.06 5.24
CA TRP A 118 0.20 9.46 5.74
C TRP A 118 -1.00 10.33 5.36
N GLY A 119 -2.03 9.75 4.76
CA GLY A 119 -3.21 10.50 4.33
C GLY A 119 -4.43 9.64 4.04
N VAL A 120 -5.56 10.30 3.80
CA VAL A 120 -6.82 9.63 3.43
C VAL A 120 -6.68 9.08 2.01
N LEU A 121 -6.97 7.79 1.83
CA LEU A 121 -6.96 7.10 0.53
C LEU A 121 -8.34 7.10 -0.13
N ARG A 122 -9.40 7.00 0.68
CA ARG A 122 -10.81 7.06 0.26
C ARG A 122 -11.76 7.32 1.43
N ARG A 123 -12.94 7.85 1.12
CA ARG A 123 -14.07 8.03 2.04
C ARG A 123 -15.28 7.23 1.57
N VAL A 124 -15.77 6.30 2.39
CA VAL A 124 -16.95 5.48 2.04
C VAL A 124 -17.94 5.52 3.19
N ALA A 125 -19.20 5.92 2.91
CA ALA A 125 -20.26 6.02 3.91
C ALA A 125 -19.86 6.81 5.18
N GLY A 126 -19.18 7.95 4.99
CA GLY A 126 -18.69 8.79 6.10
C GLY A 126 -17.46 8.25 6.84
N LYS A 127 -16.96 7.05 6.49
CA LYS A 127 -15.73 6.48 7.07
C LYS A 127 -14.52 6.80 6.20
N GLU A 128 -13.48 7.36 6.83
CA GLU A 128 -12.17 7.57 6.20
C GLU A 128 -11.32 6.30 6.28
N TYR A 129 -10.66 5.96 5.17
CA TYR A 129 -9.65 4.93 5.09
C TYR A 129 -8.32 5.59 4.78
N SER A 130 -7.41 5.58 5.76
CA SER A 130 -6.09 6.22 5.65
C SER A 130 -4.99 5.20 5.43
N GLY A 131 -3.91 5.63 4.78
CA GLY A 131 -2.74 4.84 4.50
C GLY A 131 -1.61 5.70 3.96
N PHE A 132 -0.53 5.06 3.53
CA PHE A 132 0.57 5.79 2.89
C PHE A 132 0.22 6.18 1.44
N ARG A 133 0.53 7.42 1.14
CA ARG A 133 0.56 8.05 -0.19
C ARG A 133 1.99 8.52 -0.44
N PHE A 134 2.31 8.87 -1.68
CA PHE A 134 3.63 9.35 -2.07
C PHE A 134 3.51 10.74 -2.69
N VAL A 135 4.25 11.70 -2.14
CA VAL A 135 4.25 13.09 -2.60
C VAL A 135 5.61 13.42 -3.21
N PRO A 136 5.67 14.29 -4.24
CA PRO A 136 6.93 14.87 -4.71
C PRO A 136 7.75 15.47 -3.57
N VAL A 137 9.07 15.33 -3.70
CA VAL A 137 10.06 15.99 -2.83
C VAL A 137 10.30 17.40 -3.35
#